data_AF-A0A1H3X0Q5-F1
#
_entry.id   AF-A0A1H3X0Q5-F1
#
_cell.length_a   1.000
_cell.length_b   1.000
_cell.length_c   1.000
_cell.angle_alpha   90.00
_cell.angle_beta   90.00
_cell.angle_gamma   90.00
#
_symmetry.space_group_name_H-M   'P 1'
#
loop_
_entity.id
_entity.type
_entity.pdbx_description
1 polymer ?
#
loop_
_entity_poly.entity_id
_entity_poly.type
_entity_poly.pdbx_seq_one_letter_code
_entity_poly.pdbx_strand_id
1 'polypeptide(L)'
;MDPVIVIGGLVLAIILILVLGAPIKPMKWVGLASMKLLIGVLLLFFANVFGASIGLHIPINLFTAVITGLLGVPGLLSLTALQLWVL
;
A
#
# COMPACT_ATOMS: atom_id res chain seq x y z
N MET A 1 -4.05 34.25 -36.91
CA MET A 1 -3.60 33.34 -35.84
C MET A 1 -3.48 31.97 -36.46
N ASP A 2 -2.29 31.38 -36.43
CA ASP A 2 -2.07 30.10 -37.09
C ASP A 2 -2.92 29.01 -36.42
N PRO A 3 -3.69 28.21 -37.18
CA PRO A 3 -4.56 27.17 -36.63
C PRO A 3 -3.82 26.19 -35.71
N VAL A 4 -2.53 25.98 -35.96
CA VAL A 4 -1.64 25.15 -35.16
C VAL A 4 -1.50 25.66 -33.73
N ILE A 5 -1.40 26.97 -33.54
CA ILE A 5 -1.25 27.59 -32.22
C ILE A 5 -2.55 27.46 -31.42
N VAL A 6 -3.70 27.61 -32.09
CA VAL A 6 -5.04 27.47 -31.47
C VAL A 6 -5.28 26.03 -31.05
N ILE A 7 -5.00 25.06 -31.93
CA ILE A 7 -5.16 23.63 -31.64
C ILE A 7 -4.19 23.20 -30.53
N GLY A 8 -2.93 23.65 -30.56
CA GLY A 8 -1.95 23.38 -29.52
C GLY A 8 -2.37 23.91 -28.15
N GLY A 9 -2.90 25.13 -28.09
CA GLY A 9 -3.44 25.71 -26.86
C GLY A 9 -4.64 24.95 -26.32
N LEU A 10 -5.54 24.48 -27.19
CA LEU A 10 -6.72 23.70 -26.81
C LEU A 10 -6.34 22.32 -26.24
N VAL A 11 -5.40 21.63 -26.89
CA VAL A 11 -4.87 20.34 -26.40
C VAL A 11 -4.18 20.53 -25.04
N LEU A 12 -3.38 21.59 -24.89
CA LEU A 12 -2.71 21.90 -23.64
C LEU A 12 -3.72 22.20 -22.52
N ALA A 13 -4.77 22.98 -22.81
CA ALA A 13 -5.84 23.28 -21.86
C ALA A 13 -6.62 22.03 -21.45
N ILE A 14 -6.91 21.11 -22.39
CA ILE A 14 -7.55 19.81 -22.10
C ILE A 14 -6.67 18.97 -21.18
N ILE A 15 -5.37 18.88 -21.46
CA ILE A 15 -4.42 18.16 -20.59
C ILE A 15 -4.36 18.80 -19.20
N LEU A 16 -4.33 20.13 -19.13
CA LEU A 16 -4.32 20.87 -17.86
C LEU A 16 -5.58 20.55 -17.04
N ILE A 17 -6.76 20.63 -17.65
CA ILE A 17 -8.05 20.31 -17.03
C ILE A 17 -8.12 18.84 -16.63
N LEU A 18 -7.53 17.91 -17.40
CA LEU A 18 -7.45 16.50 -17.04
C LEU A 18 -6.52 16.22 -15.86
N VAL A 19 -5.42 16.96 -15.73
CA VAL A 19 -4.47 16.83 -14.61
C VAL A 19 -5.00 17.50 -13.35
N LEU A 20 -5.57 18.70 -13.46
CA LEU A 20 -6.16 19.47 -12.35
C LEU A 20 -7.54 18.94 -11.94
N GLY A 21 -8.31 18.44 -12.90
CA GLY A 21 -9.64 17.86 -12.73
C GLY A 21 -9.62 16.32 -12.63
N ALA A 22 -8.45 15.68 -12.62
CA ALA A 22 -8.31 14.29 -12.26
C ALA A 22 -8.97 14.10 -10.89
N PRO A 23 -9.98 13.22 -10.77
CA PRO A 23 -10.72 13.10 -9.53
C PRO A 23 -9.72 12.74 -8.43
N ILE A 24 -9.72 13.46 -7.32
CA ILE A 24 -8.88 13.19 -6.13
C ILE A 24 -9.26 11.84 -5.46
N LYS A 25 -10.27 11.15 -6.01
CA LYS A 25 -10.87 9.91 -5.48
C LYS A 25 -9.95 8.66 -5.49
N PRO A 26 -9.13 8.34 -6.52
CA PRO A 26 -8.22 7.20 -6.50
C PRO A 26 -7.00 7.44 -5.59
N MET A 27 -6.57 8.69 -5.40
CA MET A 27 -5.48 9.04 -4.48
C MET A 27 -5.82 8.63 -3.03
N LYS A 28 -7.09 8.73 -2.64
CA LYS A 28 -7.58 8.27 -1.33
C LYS A 28 -7.41 6.76 -1.15
N TRP A 29 -7.63 5.98 -2.20
CA TRP A 29 -7.46 4.52 -2.15
C TRP A 29 -5.98 4.13 -2.07
N VAL A 30 -5.11 4.81 -2.81
CA VAL A 30 -3.66 4.60 -2.72
C VAL A 30 -3.16 4.93 -1.32
N GLY A 31 -3.54 6.09 -0.77
CA GLY A 31 -3.15 6.46 0.59
C GLY A 31 -3.68 5.49 1.66
N LEU A 32 -4.92 5.01 1.52
CA LEU A 32 -5.50 4.02 2.42
C LEU A 32 -4.79 2.66 2.33
N ALA A 33 -4.43 2.23 1.11
CA ALA A 33 -3.66 1.00 0.89
C ALA A 33 -2.25 1.12 1.48
N SER A 34 -1.56 2.24 1.26
CA SER A 34 -0.26 2.52 1.86
C SER A 34 -0.32 2.55 3.39
N MET A 35 -1.35 3.16 3.98
CA MET A 35 -1.57 3.13 5.43
C MET A 35 -1.76 1.71 5.97
N LYS A 36 -2.61 0.90 5.31
CA LYS A 36 -2.82 -0.51 5.70
C LYS A 36 -1.53 -1.31 5.60
N LEU A 37 -0.76 -1.12 4.54
CA LEU A 37 0.56 -1.74 4.39
C LEU A 37 1.51 -1.35 5.51
N LEU A 38 1.58 -0.06 5.84
CA LEU A 38 2.44 0.45 6.92
C LEU A 38 2.08 -0.17 8.27
N ILE A 39 0.77 -0.27 8.57
CA ILE A 39 0.25 -0.95 9.76
C ILE A 39 0.65 -2.43 9.76
N GLY A 40 0.53 -3.11 8.61
CA GLY A 40 0.94 -4.51 8.46
C GLY A 40 2.43 -4.71 8.75
N VAL A 41 3.29 -3.86 8.18
CA VAL A 41 4.74 -3.87 8.44
C VAL A 41 5.04 -3.62 9.92
N LEU A 42 4.38 -2.65 10.55
CA LEU A 42 4.56 -2.34 11.97
C LEU A 42 4.15 -3.51 12.88
N LEU A 43 3.02 -4.15 12.59
CA LEU A 43 2.56 -5.33 13.34
C LEU A 43 3.54 -6.50 13.22
N LEU A 44 4.01 -6.79 12.00
CA LEU A 44 5.02 -7.83 11.76
C LEU A 44 6.34 -7.52 12.47
N PHE A 45 6.77 -6.25 12.44
CA PHE A 45 7.98 -5.82 13.13
C PHE A 45 7.86 -6.05 14.64
N PHE A 46 6.77 -5.61 15.28
CA PHE A 46 6.57 -5.85 16.70
C PHE A 46 6.47 -7.34 17.03
N ALA A 47 5.73 -8.11 16.24
CA ALA A 47 5.63 -9.55 16.45
C ALA A 47 7.00 -10.25 16.37
N ASN A 48 7.86 -9.85 15.44
CA ASN A 48 9.22 -10.37 15.34
C ASN A 48 10.08 -9.93 16.53
N VAL A 49 9.98 -8.68 16.99
CA VAL A 49 10.77 -8.20 18.14
C VAL A 49 10.37 -8.93 19.42
N PHE A 50 9.07 -9.02 19.72
CA PHE A 50 8.60 -9.72 20.94
C PHE A 50 8.72 -11.24 20.81
N GLY A 51 8.47 -11.76 19.61
CA GLY A 51 8.50 -13.18 19.28
C GLY A 51 9.90 -13.74 19.02
N ALA A 52 10.94 -12.92 18.92
CA ALA A 52 12.32 -13.38 18.76
C ALA A 52 12.73 -14.37 19.87
N SER A 53 12.22 -14.18 21.09
CA SER A 53 12.46 -15.07 22.23
C SER A 53 11.94 -16.50 22.05
N ILE A 54 10.91 -16.68 21.23
CA ILE A 54 10.31 -17.98 20.89
C ILE A 54 10.69 -18.45 19.48
N GLY A 55 11.69 -17.83 18.84
CA GLY A 55 12.14 -18.16 17.49
C GLY A 55 11.24 -17.65 16.36
N LEU A 56 10.29 -16.76 16.65
CA LEU A 56 9.37 -16.22 15.65
C LEU A 56 10.07 -15.12 14.83
N HIS A 57 10.24 -15.39 13.53
CA HIS A 57 10.88 -14.48 12.57
C HIS A 57 10.16 -14.49 11.21
N ILE A 58 8.99 -13.86 11.15
CA ILE A 58 8.21 -13.74 9.92
C ILE A 58 8.92 -12.81 8.94
N PRO A 59 9.21 -13.24 7.70
CA PRO A 59 9.86 -12.38 6.71
C PRO A 59 8.99 -11.16 6.42
N ILE A 60 9.56 -9.96 6.56
CA ILE A 60 8.86 -8.69 6.31
C ILE A 60 9.01 -8.36 4.82
N ASN A 61 8.03 -8.78 4.02
CA ASN A 61 7.98 -8.52 2.59
C ASN A 61 6.59 -7.99 2.19
N LEU A 62 6.41 -7.66 0.92
CA LEU A 62 5.14 -7.11 0.44
C LEU A 62 3.96 -8.07 0.67
N PHE A 63 4.16 -9.38 0.50
CA PHE A 63 3.10 -10.37 0.71
C PHE A 63 2.66 -10.47 2.17
N THR A 64 3.59 -10.63 3.10
CA THR A 64 3.27 -10.72 4.54
C THR A 64 2.68 -9.39 5.03
N ALA A 65 3.23 -8.26 4.59
CA ALA A 65 2.71 -6.94 4.93
C ALA A 65 1.29 -6.69 4.40
N VAL A 66 0.94 -7.17 3.19
CA VAL A 66 -0.43 -7.11 2.67
C VAL A 66 -1.37 -7.98 3.51
N ILE A 67 -0.99 -9.22 3.79
CA ILE A 67 -1.82 -10.16 4.57
C ILE A 67 -2.09 -9.59 5.97
N THR A 68 -1.04 -9.16 6.67
CA THR A 68 -1.16 -8.56 8.01
C THR A 68 -1.81 -7.18 7.98
N GLY A 69 -1.56 -6.36 6.96
CA GLY A 69 -2.13 -5.01 6.85
C GLY A 69 -3.61 -5.00 6.47
N LEU A 70 -4.05 -5.99 5.69
CA LEU A 70 -5.43 -6.10 5.23
C LEU A 70 -6.31 -6.81 6.26
N LEU A 71 -5.81 -7.91 6.84
CA LEU A 71 -6.52 -8.69 7.85
C LEU A 71 -6.27 -8.19 9.29
N GLY A 72 -5.18 -7.48 9.55
CA GLY A 72 -4.81 -7.01 10.89
C GLY A 72 -4.29 -8.15 11.78
N VAL A 73 -4.74 -8.15 13.04
CA VAL A 73 -4.41 -9.16 14.06
C VAL A 73 -4.67 -10.61 13.59
N PRO A 74 -5.83 -10.98 12.99
CA PRO A 74 -6.03 -12.35 12.53
C PRO A 74 -5.03 -12.77 11.43
N GLY A 75 -4.59 -11.84 10.56
CA GLY A 75 -3.54 -12.12 9.58
C GLY A 75 -2.15 -12.27 10.20
N LEU A 76 -1.87 -11.54 11.29
CA LEU A 76 -0.65 -11.73 12.06
C LEU A 76 -0.64 -13.11 12.73
N LEU A 77 -1.73 -13.50 13.39
CA LEU A 77 -1.84 -14.78 14.08
C LEU A 77 -1.74 -15.97 13.13
N SER A 78 -2.31 -15.89 11.92
CA SER A 78 -2.19 -16.96 10.94
C SER A 78 -0.76 -17.14 10.45
N LEU A 79 -0.04 -16.04 10.15
CA LEU A 79 1.37 -16.10 9.76
C LEU A 79 2.26 -16.61 10.90
N THR A 80 1.99 -16.20 12.14
CA THR A 80 2.66 -16.72 13.33
C THR A 80 2.45 -18.23 13.48
N ALA A 81 1.21 -18.71 13.31
CA ALA A 81 0.91 -20.14 13.39
C ALA A 81 1.63 -20.94 12.30
N LEU A 82 1.67 -20.43 11.07
CA LEU A 82 2.42 -21.05 9.97
C LEU A 82 3.90 -21.16 10.31
N GLN A 83 4.50 -20.10 10.85
CA GLN A 83 5.92 -20.10 11.17
C GLN A 83 6.27 -21.00 12.36
N LEU A 84 5.42 -21.07 13.38
CA LEU A 84 5.75 -21.82 14.59
C LEU A 84 5.36 -23.31 14.52
N TRP A 85 4.38 -23.67 13.68
CA TRP A 85 3.77 -25.02 13.70
C TRP A 85 3.98 -25.78 12.39
N VAL A 86 4.28 -25.10 11.28
CA VAL A 86 4.39 -25.74 9.96
C VAL A 86 5.80 -25.69 9.41
N LEU A 87 6.48 -24.55 9.56
CA LEU A 87 7.88 -24.32 9.18
C LEU A 87 8.84 -24.64 10.34
#